data_AF-A0A2H9QX79-F1
#
_entry.id   AF-A0A2H9QX79-F1
#
_cell.length_a   1.000
_cell.length_b   1.000
_cell.length_c   1.000
_cell.angle_alpha   90.00
_cell.angle_beta   90.00
_cell.angle_gamma   90.00
#
_symmetry.space_group_name_H-M   'P 1'
#
loop_
_entity.id
_entity.type
_entity.pdbx_description
1 polymer ?
#
loop_
_entity_poly.entity_id
_entity_poly.type
_entity_poly.pdbx_seq_one_letter_code
_entity_poly.pdbx_strand_id
1 'polypeptide(L)'
;IVIIKQDGAVVVHQPTMREPVNWQPSDTKTDFSVADKNFIVNTYHKHPNEKMKLTFRNMQMIITTSLKDNARIVVSGMETDIVEKIMETPNVIEEGLRITKREKQTKSGMIDLYGYDKKGVPVIIEVKRSLATIPAVHQLRMYVNDIKRKNREANVRGILCAPRIPKMVKHLLEDYGLEYKEFGWVKEIVDKRQRKLF
;
A
#
# COMPACT_ATOMS: atom_id res chain seq x y z
N ILE A 1 -19.08 10.69 -16.14
CA ILE A 1 -18.56 9.56 -16.96
C ILE A 1 -18.96 8.26 -16.26
N VAL A 2 -19.42 7.26 -17.00
CA VAL A 2 -19.70 5.92 -16.46
C VAL A 2 -18.92 4.89 -17.26
N ILE A 3 -18.20 4.02 -16.57
CA ILE A 3 -17.41 2.93 -17.16
C ILE A 3 -17.93 1.61 -16.59
N ILE A 4 -18.29 0.69 -17.48
CA ILE A 4 -18.60 -0.70 -17.14
C ILE A 4 -17.53 -1.57 -17.78
N LYS A 5 -16.75 -2.29 -16.96
CA LYS A 5 -15.60 -3.09 -17.40
C LYS A 5 -16.01 -4.53 -17.74
N GLN A 6 -15.13 -5.24 -18.45
CA GLN A 6 -15.34 -6.64 -18.86
C GLN A 6 -15.44 -7.62 -17.68
N ASP A 7 -14.86 -7.29 -16.53
CA ASP A 7 -14.96 -8.04 -15.27
C ASP A 7 -16.19 -7.66 -14.43
N GLY A 8 -17.08 -6.82 -14.98
CA GLY A 8 -18.31 -6.36 -14.33
C GLY A 8 -18.15 -5.12 -13.45
N ALA A 9 -16.94 -4.63 -13.18
CA ALA A 9 -16.75 -3.45 -12.34
C ALA A 9 -17.39 -2.20 -12.97
N VAL A 10 -18.09 -1.41 -12.15
CA VAL A 10 -18.79 -0.19 -12.59
C VAL A 10 -18.24 1.01 -11.85
N VAL A 11 -17.90 2.06 -12.57
CA VAL A 11 -17.27 3.27 -12.02
C VAL A 11 -17.97 4.53 -12.54
N VAL A 12 -18.35 5.42 -11.63
CA VAL A 12 -19.03 6.68 -11.93
C VAL A 12 -18.16 7.86 -11.50
N HIS A 13 -17.77 8.69 -12.45
CA HIS A 13 -16.96 9.89 -12.21
C HIS A 13 -17.74 11.17 -12.49
N GLN A 14 -17.53 12.16 -11.63
CA GLN A 14 -17.81 13.58 -11.90
C GLN A 14 -16.69 14.20 -12.76
N PRO A 15 -16.86 15.46 -13.25
CA PRO A 15 -15.83 16.13 -14.05
C PRO A 15 -14.54 16.45 -13.29
N THR A 16 -14.55 16.34 -11.97
CA THR A 16 -13.43 16.64 -11.07
C THR A 16 -13.20 15.49 -10.11
N MET A 17 -12.04 15.51 -9.45
CA MET A 17 -11.57 14.50 -8.48
C MET A 17 -11.03 13.21 -9.12
N ARG A 18 -9.99 12.64 -8.46
CA ARG A 18 -9.38 11.37 -8.85
C ARG A 18 -10.31 10.19 -8.58
N GLU A 19 -10.99 10.22 -7.44
CA GLU A 19 -11.84 9.12 -6.99
C GLU A 19 -13.20 9.15 -7.69
N PRO A 20 -13.80 7.97 -7.96
CA PRO A 20 -15.18 7.92 -8.41
C PRO A 20 -16.13 8.39 -7.32
N VAL A 21 -17.24 9.00 -7.74
CA VAL A 21 -18.31 9.40 -6.82
C VAL A 21 -19.19 8.23 -6.43
N ASN A 22 -19.22 7.18 -7.25
CA ASN A 22 -19.87 5.91 -6.93
C ASN A 22 -19.25 4.78 -7.76
N TRP A 23 -19.21 3.58 -7.22
CA TRP A 23 -18.62 2.43 -7.90
C TRP A 23 -19.16 1.12 -7.33
N GLN A 24 -19.03 0.05 -8.11
CA GLN A 24 -19.18 -1.33 -7.66
C GLN A 24 -17.99 -2.18 -8.15
N PRO A 25 -17.52 -3.15 -7.35
CA PRO A 25 -16.35 -3.97 -7.68
C PRO A 25 -16.63 -4.91 -8.87
N SER A 26 -15.60 -5.65 -9.27
CA SER A 26 -15.70 -6.77 -10.19
C SER A 26 -16.76 -7.80 -9.72
N ASP A 27 -17.18 -8.67 -10.63
CA ASP A 27 -18.27 -9.64 -10.43
C ASP A 27 -19.65 -9.00 -10.17
N THR A 28 -19.78 -7.71 -10.46
CA THR A 28 -21.07 -7.00 -10.47
C THR A 28 -21.87 -7.34 -11.72
N LYS A 29 -23.13 -7.71 -11.52
CA LYS A 29 -24.08 -7.92 -12.61
C LYS A 29 -24.73 -6.61 -13.00
N THR A 30 -24.86 -6.35 -14.30
CA THR A 30 -25.44 -5.12 -14.82
C THR A 30 -26.59 -5.43 -15.76
N ASP A 31 -27.73 -4.80 -15.52
CA ASP A 31 -28.94 -4.86 -16.33
C ASP A 31 -29.26 -3.47 -16.90
N PHE A 32 -29.75 -3.46 -18.13
CA PHE A 32 -30.07 -2.24 -18.88
C PHE A 32 -31.56 -2.20 -19.19
N SER A 33 -32.18 -1.03 -19.02
CA SER A 33 -33.56 -0.82 -19.42
C SER A 33 -33.81 0.62 -19.86
N VAL A 34 -34.96 0.84 -20.49
CA VAL A 34 -35.46 2.18 -20.82
C VAL A 34 -36.81 2.36 -20.16
N ALA A 35 -36.96 3.43 -19.38
CA ALA A 35 -38.23 3.80 -18.77
C ALA A 35 -38.36 5.33 -18.74
N ASP A 36 -39.55 5.85 -19.00
CA ASP A 36 -39.85 7.29 -19.03
C ASP A 36 -38.87 8.11 -19.88
N LYS A 37 -38.50 7.56 -21.06
CA LYS A 37 -37.50 8.13 -22.00
C LYS A 37 -36.08 8.26 -21.43
N ASN A 38 -35.80 7.66 -20.27
CA ASN A 38 -34.45 7.60 -19.68
C ASN A 38 -33.84 6.22 -19.89
N PHE A 39 -32.54 6.19 -20.18
CA PHE A 39 -31.76 4.95 -20.12
C PHE A 39 -31.37 4.67 -18.67
N ILE A 40 -31.62 3.45 -18.20
CA ILE A 40 -31.41 3.03 -16.83
C ILE A 40 -30.41 1.88 -16.82
N VAL A 41 -29.40 2.00 -15.95
CA VAL A 41 -28.44 0.94 -15.64
C VAL A 41 -28.67 0.55 -14.20
N ASN A 42 -29.04 -0.71 -13.96
CA ASN A 42 -29.13 -1.28 -12.63
C ASN A 42 -27.96 -2.24 -12.44
N THR A 43 -27.27 -2.13 -11.32
CA THR A 43 -26.13 -2.96 -11.01
C THR A 43 -26.35 -3.63 -9.66
N TYR A 44 -25.88 -4.86 -9.55
CA TYR A 44 -26.02 -5.71 -8.37
C TYR A 44 -24.72 -6.42 -8.06
N HIS A 45 -24.18 -6.15 -6.87
CA HIS A 45 -23.07 -6.87 -6.28
C HIS A 45 -23.59 -7.70 -5.10
N LYS A 46 -23.14 -8.95 -4.97
CA LYS A 46 -23.73 -9.91 -4.02
C LYS A 46 -23.02 -9.92 -2.66
N HIS A 47 -21.71 -9.63 -2.63
CA HIS A 47 -20.86 -9.82 -1.45
C HIS A 47 -19.88 -8.65 -1.25
N PRO A 48 -20.29 -7.54 -0.60
CA PRO A 48 -21.56 -7.35 0.10
C PRO A 48 -22.76 -7.15 -0.85
N ASN A 49 -23.98 -7.33 -0.32
CA ASN A 49 -25.19 -7.11 -1.10
C ASN A 49 -25.39 -5.61 -1.31
N GLU A 50 -25.12 -5.15 -2.53
CA GLU A 50 -25.19 -3.75 -2.91
C GLU A 50 -25.86 -3.58 -4.27
N LYS A 51 -26.71 -2.55 -4.37
CA LYS A 51 -27.42 -2.19 -5.59
C LYS A 51 -27.13 -0.74 -5.94
N MET A 52 -26.87 -0.46 -7.20
CA MET A 52 -26.77 0.90 -7.72
C MET A 52 -27.67 1.06 -8.95
N LYS A 53 -28.36 2.19 -9.02
CA LYS A 53 -29.22 2.56 -10.16
C LYS A 53 -28.73 3.88 -10.74
N LEU A 54 -28.36 3.86 -12.01
CA LEU A 54 -27.96 5.04 -12.78
C LEU A 54 -29.08 5.37 -13.76
N THR A 55 -29.56 6.61 -13.73
CA THR A 55 -30.60 7.10 -14.66
C THR A 55 -30.00 8.19 -15.53
N PHE A 56 -29.92 7.93 -16.83
CA PHE A 56 -29.37 8.84 -17.83
C PHE A 56 -30.51 9.60 -18.50
N ARG A 57 -30.63 10.89 -18.16
CA ARG A 57 -31.64 11.79 -18.75
C ARG A 57 -31.26 12.25 -20.16
N ASN A 58 -29.97 12.42 -20.40
CA ASN A 58 -29.42 12.78 -21.69
C ASN A 58 -28.08 12.04 -21.85
N MET A 59 -27.92 11.38 -22.99
CA MET A 59 -26.75 10.59 -23.30
C MET A 59 -26.02 11.22 -24.47
N GLN A 60 -24.81 11.71 -24.20
CA GLN A 60 -23.99 12.39 -25.19
C GLN A 60 -23.20 11.41 -26.07
N MET A 61 -22.82 10.26 -25.51
CA MET A 61 -21.95 9.28 -26.17
C MET A 61 -22.08 7.90 -25.52
N ILE A 62 -22.03 6.85 -26.34
CA ILE A 62 -21.83 5.46 -25.92
C ILE A 62 -20.64 4.90 -26.69
N ILE A 63 -19.73 4.24 -25.99
CA ILE A 63 -18.63 3.48 -26.61
C ILE A 63 -18.70 2.06 -26.07
N THR A 64 -18.70 1.08 -26.97
CA THR A 64 -18.64 -0.34 -26.62
C THR A 64 -17.41 -0.95 -27.28
N THR A 65 -16.50 -1.50 -26.49
CA THR A 65 -15.31 -2.17 -26.99
C THR A 65 -14.83 -3.23 -26.01
N SER A 66 -14.13 -4.23 -26.52
CA SER A 66 -13.43 -5.24 -25.73
C SER A 66 -11.95 -4.90 -25.75
N LEU A 67 -11.39 -4.55 -24.59
CA LEU A 67 -9.97 -4.27 -24.48
C LEU A 67 -9.20 -5.59 -24.33
N LYS A 68 -8.00 -5.62 -24.90
CA LYS A 68 -7.03 -6.71 -24.70
C LYS A 68 -5.80 -6.09 -24.05
N ASP A 69 -5.52 -6.49 -22.82
CA ASP A 69 -4.34 -6.04 -22.09
C ASP A 69 -3.57 -7.26 -21.58
N ASN A 70 -2.37 -7.45 -22.11
CA ASN A 70 -1.42 -8.47 -21.68
C ASN A 70 -0.22 -7.84 -20.97
N ALA A 71 -0.24 -6.52 -20.75
CA ALA A 71 0.84 -5.83 -20.08
C ALA A 71 0.87 -6.24 -18.61
N ARG A 72 2.08 -6.31 -18.06
CA ARG A 72 2.28 -6.42 -16.61
C ARG A 72 2.54 -5.03 -16.08
N ILE A 73 1.79 -4.63 -15.06
CA ILE A 73 2.06 -3.39 -14.35
C ILE A 73 3.42 -3.56 -13.66
N VAL A 74 4.36 -2.65 -13.96
CA VAL A 74 5.62 -2.53 -13.23
C VAL A 74 5.49 -1.30 -12.34
N VAL A 75 5.45 -1.52 -11.02
CA VAL A 75 5.41 -0.45 -10.02
C VAL A 75 6.78 -0.33 -9.38
N SER A 76 7.25 0.90 -9.18
CA SER A 76 8.45 1.22 -8.39
C SER A 76 8.14 2.28 -7.35
N GLY A 77 9.04 2.43 -6.38
CA GLY A 77 8.85 3.31 -5.23
C GLY A 77 7.92 2.68 -4.18
N MET A 78 7.86 1.35 -4.15
CA MET A 78 7.13 0.60 -3.14
C MET A 78 7.97 0.46 -1.87
N GLU A 79 7.33 0.16 -0.74
CA GLU A 79 8.05 -0.14 0.52
C GLU A 79 9.01 -1.31 0.34
N THR A 80 8.62 -2.30 -0.47
CA THR A 80 9.45 -3.45 -0.84
C THR A 80 10.76 -3.06 -1.52
N ASP A 81 10.79 -1.97 -2.29
CA ASP A 81 12.01 -1.50 -2.94
C ASP A 81 13.01 -0.95 -1.90
N ILE A 82 12.52 -0.25 -0.88
CA ILE A 82 13.34 0.26 0.23
C ILE A 82 13.84 -0.91 1.09
N VAL A 83 12.98 -1.88 1.37
CA VAL A 83 13.34 -3.12 2.08
C VAL A 83 14.46 -3.86 1.34
N GLU A 84 14.32 -4.07 0.04
CA GLU A 84 15.37 -4.67 -0.81
C GLU A 84 16.67 -3.88 -0.70
N LYS A 85 16.60 -2.54 -0.77
CA LYS A 85 17.79 -1.71 -0.67
C LYS A 85 18.50 -1.81 0.68
N ILE A 86 17.75 -1.88 1.77
CA ILE A 86 18.30 -2.07 3.12
C ILE A 86 18.94 -3.47 3.24
N MET A 87 18.34 -4.50 2.64
CA MET A 87 18.93 -5.85 2.64
C MET A 87 20.25 -5.91 1.88
N GLU A 88 20.34 -5.24 0.72
CA GLU A 88 21.57 -5.14 -0.07
C GLU A 88 22.68 -4.38 0.66
N THR A 89 22.32 -3.36 1.44
CA THR A 89 23.29 -2.50 2.12
C THR A 89 22.82 -2.15 3.53
N PRO A 90 22.87 -3.08 4.50
CA PRO A 90 22.34 -2.85 5.86
C PRO A 90 22.94 -1.66 6.59
N ASN A 91 24.18 -1.30 6.23
CA ASN A 91 24.89 -0.13 6.77
C ASN A 91 24.19 1.21 6.50
N VAL A 92 23.23 1.28 5.56
CA VAL A 92 22.41 2.48 5.38
C VAL A 92 21.54 2.77 6.60
N ILE A 93 21.22 1.75 7.41
CA ILE A 93 20.52 1.90 8.68
C ILE A 93 21.52 2.21 9.79
N GLU A 94 22.43 1.27 10.07
CA GLU A 94 23.51 1.42 11.04
C GLU A 94 24.69 0.50 10.71
N GLU A 95 25.89 0.91 11.10
CA GLU A 95 27.12 0.14 10.86
C GLU A 95 27.11 -1.21 11.60
N GLY A 96 27.40 -2.29 10.87
CA GLY A 96 27.50 -3.64 11.42
C GLY A 96 26.15 -4.34 11.64
N LEU A 97 25.06 -3.74 11.16
CA LEU A 97 23.74 -4.39 11.10
C LEU A 97 23.78 -5.62 10.18
N ARG A 98 23.22 -6.73 10.66
CA ARG A 98 23.07 -7.97 9.90
C ARG A 98 21.61 -8.37 9.83
N ILE A 99 21.00 -8.25 8.65
CA ILE A 99 19.64 -8.73 8.40
C ILE A 99 19.66 -10.26 8.29
N THR A 100 18.76 -10.93 9.00
CA THR A 100 18.65 -12.41 9.01
C THR A 100 17.34 -12.92 8.43
N LYS A 101 16.28 -12.12 8.49
CA LYS A 101 14.97 -12.46 7.93
C LYS A 101 14.30 -11.23 7.34
N ARG A 102 13.70 -11.41 6.16
CA ARG A 102 12.65 -10.56 5.61
C ARG A 102 11.29 -11.16 6.01
N GLU A 103 10.30 -10.31 6.27
CA GLU A 103 8.90 -10.74 6.45
C GLU A 103 8.73 -11.80 7.56
N LYS A 104 9.23 -11.49 8.76
CA LYS A 104 9.15 -12.41 9.91
C LYS A 104 7.76 -12.36 10.54
N GLN A 105 7.02 -13.47 10.46
CA GLN A 105 5.72 -13.62 11.09
C GLN A 105 5.82 -13.48 12.63
N THR A 106 4.91 -12.68 13.20
CA THR A 106 4.67 -12.53 14.64
C THR A 106 3.18 -12.73 14.95
N LYS A 107 2.78 -12.56 16.22
CA LYS A 107 1.36 -12.64 16.61
C LYS A 107 0.58 -11.41 16.13
N SER A 108 1.22 -10.26 16.11
CA SER A 108 0.60 -8.97 15.78
C SER A 108 0.67 -8.61 14.29
N GLY A 109 1.42 -9.39 13.50
CA GLY A 109 1.59 -9.13 12.07
C GLY A 109 2.93 -9.61 11.54
N MET A 110 3.35 -9.04 10.42
CA MET A 110 4.59 -9.39 9.74
C MET A 110 5.59 -8.25 9.92
N ILE A 111 6.77 -8.58 10.47
CA ILE A 111 7.90 -7.65 10.58
C ILE A 111 8.56 -7.54 9.20
N ASP A 112 8.79 -6.32 8.71
CA ASP A 112 9.48 -6.11 7.43
C ASP A 112 10.88 -6.71 7.44
N LEU A 113 11.71 -6.33 8.42
CA LEU A 113 13.09 -6.79 8.56
C LEU A 113 13.44 -7.16 10.00
N TYR A 114 14.11 -8.30 10.16
CA TYR A 114 14.63 -8.76 11.44
C TYR A 114 16.11 -9.14 11.31
N GLY A 115 16.92 -8.66 12.25
CA GLY A 115 18.37 -8.81 12.21
C GLY A 115 19.01 -8.72 13.59
N TYR A 116 20.32 -8.47 13.57
CA TYR A 116 21.13 -8.26 14.75
C TYR A 116 22.09 -7.11 14.50
N ASP A 117 22.32 -6.29 15.52
CA ASP A 117 23.35 -5.26 15.48
C ASP A 117 24.75 -5.85 15.65
N LYS A 118 25.78 -4.98 15.62
CA LYS A 118 27.18 -5.37 15.78
C LYS A 118 27.51 -6.05 17.12
N LYS A 119 26.65 -5.90 18.14
CA LYS A 119 26.78 -6.51 19.47
C LYS A 119 25.94 -7.79 19.62
N GLY A 120 25.27 -8.23 18.56
CA GLY A 120 24.39 -9.40 18.59
C GLY A 120 23.03 -9.13 19.24
N VAL A 121 22.61 -7.87 19.39
CA VAL A 121 21.28 -7.53 19.92
C VAL A 121 20.25 -7.64 18.80
N PRO A 122 19.11 -8.35 19.00
CA PRO A 122 18.02 -8.39 18.04
C PRO A 122 17.51 -6.99 17.65
N VAL A 123 17.39 -6.76 16.34
CA VAL A 123 16.85 -5.52 15.75
C VAL A 123 15.65 -5.85 14.87
N ILE A 124 14.54 -5.14 15.11
CA ILE A 124 13.34 -5.12 14.28
C ILE A 124 13.34 -3.79 13.52
N ILE A 125 13.10 -3.81 12.22
CA ILE A 125 13.00 -2.59 11.42
C ILE A 125 11.66 -2.59 10.71
N GLU A 126 10.88 -1.54 10.98
CA GLU A 126 9.64 -1.24 10.26
C GLU A 126 9.94 -0.19 9.20
N VAL A 127 9.59 -0.46 7.94
CA VAL A 127 9.92 0.40 6.80
C VAL A 127 8.65 1.08 6.29
N LYS A 128 8.75 2.38 6.02
CA LYS A 128 7.70 3.17 5.36
C LYS A 128 8.23 3.87 4.13
N ARG A 129 7.44 3.92 3.05
CA ARG A 129 7.82 4.60 1.80
C ARG A 129 7.57 6.10 1.80
N SER A 130 6.81 6.59 2.77
CA SER A 130 6.42 7.99 2.90
C SER A 130 6.70 8.48 4.31
N LEU A 131 6.08 9.59 4.73
CA LEU A 131 6.24 10.10 6.08
C LEU A 131 5.80 9.07 7.13
N ALA A 132 6.61 8.90 8.17
CA ALA A 132 6.25 8.03 9.29
C ALA A 132 5.01 8.57 10.02
N THR A 133 4.15 7.66 10.46
CA THR A 133 2.87 7.97 11.12
C THR A 133 2.80 7.33 12.51
N ILE A 134 1.93 7.86 13.38
CA ILE A 134 1.69 7.30 14.73
C ILE A 134 1.32 5.79 14.67
N PRO A 135 0.43 5.34 13.75
CA PRO A 135 0.18 3.91 13.58
C PRO A 135 1.44 3.06 13.35
N ALA A 136 2.43 3.55 12.59
CA ALA A 136 3.67 2.82 12.36
C ALA A 136 4.51 2.65 13.64
N VAL A 137 4.47 3.63 14.54
CA VAL A 137 5.11 3.54 15.86
C VAL A 137 4.47 2.45 16.71
N HIS A 138 3.14 2.42 16.77
CA HIS A 138 2.41 1.40 17.51
C HIS A 138 2.63 0.00 16.94
N GLN A 139 2.67 -0.13 15.61
CA GLN A 139 2.98 -1.38 14.92
C GLN A 139 4.37 -1.90 15.32
N LEU A 140 5.41 -1.06 15.22
CA LEU A 140 6.76 -1.42 15.64
C LEU A 140 6.83 -1.82 17.12
N ARG A 141 6.14 -1.07 18.00
CA ARG A 141 6.06 -1.39 19.43
C ARG A 141 5.44 -2.77 19.68
N MET A 142 4.35 -3.11 18.97
CA MET A 142 3.71 -4.41 19.09
C MET A 142 4.66 -5.55 18.69
N TYR A 143 5.44 -5.36 17.63
CA TYR A 143 6.42 -6.35 17.19
C TYR A 143 7.56 -6.55 18.19
N VAL A 144 8.11 -5.46 18.75
CA VAL A 144 9.11 -5.54 19.82
C VAL A 144 8.55 -6.31 21.02
N ASN A 145 7.32 -6.00 21.43
CA ASN A 145 6.66 -6.69 22.55
C ASN A 145 6.42 -8.18 22.27
N ASP A 146 6.05 -8.54 21.03
CA ASP A 146 5.83 -9.94 20.64
C ASP A 146 7.12 -10.77 20.72
N ILE A 147 8.26 -10.21 20.33
CA ILE A 147 9.55 -10.89 20.47
C ILE A 147 9.96 -11.00 21.94
N LYS A 148 9.79 -9.94 22.73
CA LYS A 148 10.06 -9.94 24.18
C LYS A 148 9.11 -10.84 24.98
N ARG A 149 7.99 -11.28 24.40
CA ARG A 149 7.01 -12.12 25.12
C ARG A 149 7.59 -13.42 25.64
N LYS A 150 8.57 -14.01 24.94
CA LYS A 150 9.24 -15.25 25.35
C LYS A 150 10.33 -15.03 26.40
N ASN A 151 10.91 -13.83 26.44
CA ASN A 151 11.90 -13.42 27.45
C ASN A 151 11.78 -11.91 27.65
N ARG A 152 11.18 -11.50 28.77
CA ARG A 152 10.91 -10.08 29.06
C ARG A 152 12.18 -9.26 29.27
N GLU A 153 13.27 -9.91 29.66
CA GLU A 153 14.59 -9.28 29.84
C GLU A 153 15.38 -9.20 28.53
N ALA A 154 14.88 -9.80 27.44
CA ALA A 154 15.54 -9.73 26.15
C ALA A 154 15.65 -8.28 25.69
N ASN A 155 16.88 -7.82 25.49
CA ASN A 155 17.13 -6.56 24.84
C ASN A 155 16.78 -6.71 23.35
N VAL A 156 15.76 -5.99 22.89
CA VAL A 156 15.31 -5.98 21.51
C VAL A 156 15.12 -4.53 21.11
N ARG A 157 15.80 -4.13 20.04
CA ARG A 157 15.74 -2.80 19.45
C ARG A 157 14.67 -2.77 18.35
N GLY A 158 13.93 -1.67 18.26
CA GLY A 158 12.99 -1.42 17.18
C GLY A 158 13.35 -0.12 16.49
N ILE A 159 13.56 -0.14 15.17
CA ILE A 159 13.92 1.03 14.37
C ILE A 159 12.79 1.31 13.38
N LEU A 160 12.20 2.51 13.42
CA LEU A 160 11.30 2.97 12.37
C LEU A 160 12.11 3.66 11.26
N CYS A 161 12.12 3.07 10.07
CA CYS A 161 12.81 3.58 8.90
C CYS A 161 11.83 4.22 7.92
N ALA A 162 12.01 5.50 7.60
CA ALA A 162 11.17 6.21 6.64
C ALA A 162 11.94 7.36 5.97
N PRO A 163 11.57 7.81 4.75
CA PRO A 163 12.20 8.98 4.13
C PRO A 163 12.15 10.25 4.98
N ARG A 164 11.09 10.40 5.79
CA ARG A 164 10.89 11.56 6.66
C ARG A 164 10.11 11.16 7.91
N ILE A 165 10.55 11.65 9.07
CA ILE A 165 9.90 11.34 10.35
C ILE A 165 9.49 12.65 11.05
N PRO A 166 8.18 12.93 11.18
CA PRO A 166 7.71 14.15 11.86
C PRO A 166 8.19 14.23 13.32
N LYS A 167 8.41 15.44 13.84
CA LYS A 167 8.91 15.66 15.21
C LYS A 167 8.06 14.96 16.28
N MET A 168 6.73 15.05 16.17
CA MET A 168 5.79 14.36 17.07
C MET A 168 5.98 12.82 17.06
N VAL A 169 6.30 12.24 15.90
CA VAL A 169 6.55 10.81 15.76
C VAL A 169 7.89 10.42 16.39
N LYS A 170 8.93 11.27 16.25
CA LYS A 170 10.22 11.07 16.94
C LYS A 170 10.06 11.04 18.46
N HIS A 171 9.33 12.01 19.03
CA HIS A 171 9.06 12.04 20.46
C HIS A 171 8.31 10.77 20.93
N LEU A 172 7.30 10.30 20.18
CA LEU A 172 6.57 9.09 20.55
C LEU A 172 7.44 7.82 20.48
N LEU A 173 8.37 7.75 19.53
CA LEU A 173 9.35 6.66 19.45
C LEU A 173 10.25 6.68 20.68
N GLU A 174 10.77 7.86 21.06
CA GLU A 174 11.61 8.06 22.25
C GLU A 174 10.86 7.65 23.54
N ASP A 175 9.60 8.07 23.71
CA ASP A 175 8.73 7.69 24.84
C ASP A 175 8.56 6.17 24.97
N TYR A 176 8.63 5.44 23.86
CA TYR A 176 8.52 3.98 23.82
C TYR A 176 9.88 3.26 23.81
N GLY A 177 10.99 3.98 23.90
CA GLY A 177 12.33 3.42 23.80
C GLY A 177 12.60 2.76 22.44
N LEU A 178 12.00 3.31 21.39
CA LEU A 178 12.18 2.92 20.00
C LEU A 178 13.07 3.92 19.28
N GLU A 179 13.78 3.44 18.27
CA GLU A 179 14.73 4.20 17.49
C GLU A 179 14.13 4.57 16.13
N TYR A 180 14.81 5.46 15.41
CA TYR A 180 14.39 5.87 14.09
C TYR A 180 15.55 6.13 13.15
N LYS A 181 15.28 5.95 11.86
CA LYS A 181 16.22 6.25 10.79
C LYS A 181 15.51 6.94 9.64
N GLU A 182 16.01 8.12 9.27
CA GLU A 182 15.58 8.77 8.03
C GLU A 182 16.37 8.19 6.86
N PHE A 183 15.70 7.33 6.08
CA PHE A 183 16.24 6.74 4.86
C PHE A 183 15.10 6.51 3.88
N GLY A 184 15.28 7.00 2.65
CA GLY A 184 14.38 6.80 1.54
C GLY A 184 15.17 6.41 0.31
N TRP A 185 14.57 5.57 -0.53
CA TRP A 185 15.16 5.18 -1.79
C TRP A 185 14.06 5.06 -2.85
N VAL A 186 14.33 5.61 -4.02
CA VAL A 186 13.44 5.50 -5.18
C VAL A 186 14.16 4.62 -6.19
N LYS A 187 13.54 3.48 -6.50
CA LYS A 187 14.01 2.60 -7.56
C LYS A 187 13.68 3.25 -8.90
N GLU A 188 14.69 3.71 -9.61
CA GLU A 188 14.49 4.15 -10.98
C GLU A 188 14.17 2.95 -11.88
N ILE A 189 12.97 2.93 -12.47
CA ILE A 189 12.69 2.01 -13.58
C ILE A 189 13.30 2.65 -14.83
N VAL A 190 14.46 2.14 -15.24
CA VAL A 190 15.03 2.52 -16.54
C VAL A 190 14.28 1.77 -17.65
N ASP A 191 13.15 2.33 -18.09
CA ASP A 191 12.51 1.84 -19.31
C ASP A 191 13.16 2.48 -20.55
N LYS A 192 14.10 1.75 -21.16
CA LYS A 192 14.76 2.18 -22.41
C LYS A 192 13.77 2.33 -23.59
N ARG A 193 12.57 1.76 -23.52
CA ARG A 193 11.54 1.82 -24.58
C ARG A 193 10.62 3.03 -24.42
N GLN A 194 10.49 3.60 -23.22
CA GLN A 194 9.64 4.74 -22.94
C GLN A 194 10.23 6.09 -23.40
N ARG A 195 11.49 6.11 -23.88
CA ARG A 195 12.13 7.31 -24.47
C ARG A 195 11.50 7.80 -25.79
N LYS A 196 10.59 7.03 -26.39
CA LYS A 196 9.87 7.40 -27.61
C LYS A 196 8.36 7.28 -27.41
N LEU A 197 7.82 8.19 -26.61
CA LEU A 197 6.39 8.51 -26.65
C LEU A 197 6.22 10.02 -26.88
N PHE A 198 6.92 10.53 -27.90
CA PHE A 198 6.62 11.73 -28.67
C PHE A 198 7.18 11.54 -30.07
#